data_AF-A0A1G1HKG2-F1
#
_entry.id   AF-A0A1G1HKG2-F1
#
_cell.length_a   1.000
_cell.length_b   1.000
_cell.length_c   1.000
_cell.angle_alpha   90.00
_cell.angle_beta   90.00
_cell.angle_gamma   90.00
#
_symmetry.space_group_name_H-M   'P 1'
#
loop_
_entity.id
_entity.type
_entity.pdbx_description
1 polymer ?
#
loop_
_entity_poly.entity_id
_entity_poly.type
_entity_poly.pdbx_seq_one_letter_code
_entity_poly.pdbx_strand_id
1 'polypeptide(L)'
;MDDELYSHIFGIPLISAYFVYIKRREIFQNVVYSFNAGIVMLICGSLLYLIGISQGVRLTQNDYLSLMTFSTVITWLGGFILFYGIESVKTNLFPFLFLLFMIPIPGLIVGKVITFLQIGSTEVTYVFFKLTGIPLLRDGFIFHLPGISIEVAEQCSGIRSSIALLITSIMAGQLFLRSVSGKIVLALSIIPITIFKNGLRILTLSLLGVYVDERILSSELHKKGGIPFFFFSLIFLGSILWLLRRSEKKP
;
A
#
# COMPACT_ATOMS: atom_id res chain seq x y z
N MET A 1 1.64 19.54 2.71
CA MET A 1 1.13 19.35 1.32
C MET A 1 1.10 17.84 1.11
N ASP A 2 0.16 17.19 1.82
CA ASP A 2 0.17 15.74 2.12
C ASP A 2 -1.15 15.05 1.70
N ASP A 3 -2.07 15.79 1.06
CA ASP A 3 -3.42 15.32 0.72
C ASP A 3 -3.46 14.16 -0.31
N GLU A 4 -2.48 14.08 -1.20
CA GLU A 4 -2.45 13.03 -2.23
C GLU A 4 -2.10 11.64 -1.68
N LEU A 5 -1.36 11.56 -0.57
CA LEU A 5 -1.01 10.26 0.02
C LEU A 5 -2.27 9.54 0.50
N TYR A 6 -3.29 10.28 0.93
CA TYR A 6 -4.49 9.75 1.58
C TYR A 6 -5.73 9.71 0.69
N SER A 7 -5.65 10.14 -0.57
CA SER A 7 -6.83 10.14 -1.46
C SER A 7 -7.43 8.74 -1.65
N HIS A 8 -6.62 7.69 -1.55
CA HIS A 8 -7.08 6.29 -1.61
C HIS A 8 -7.91 5.86 -0.38
N ILE A 9 -7.75 6.53 0.76
CA ILE A 9 -8.48 6.23 2.01
C ILE A 9 -9.99 6.39 1.83
N PHE A 10 -10.44 7.39 1.05
CA PHE A 10 -11.87 7.63 0.82
C PHE A 10 -12.55 6.51 0.00
N GLY A 11 -11.80 5.81 -0.86
CA GLY A 11 -12.34 4.70 -1.65
C GLY A 11 -12.56 3.41 -0.85
N ILE A 12 -11.81 3.22 0.23
CA ILE A 12 -11.77 1.96 0.98
C ILE A 12 -13.10 1.65 1.70
N PRO A 13 -13.78 2.61 2.37
CA PRO A 13 -15.11 2.38 2.93
C PRO A 13 -16.14 1.98 1.87
N LEU A 14 -16.11 2.61 0.70
CA LEU A 14 -17.04 2.31 -0.40
C LEU A 14 -16.82 0.90 -0.94
N ILE A 15 -15.56 0.50 -1.14
CA ILE A 15 -15.21 -0.86 -1.58
C ILE A 15 -15.61 -1.88 -0.52
N SER A 16 -15.34 -1.61 0.76
CA SER A 16 -15.72 -2.49 1.87
C SER A 16 -17.24 -2.67 1.94
N ALA A 17 -18.00 -1.57 1.85
CA ALA A 17 -19.45 -1.59 1.80
C ALA A 17 -19.99 -2.39 0.60
N TYR A 18 -19.35 -2.25 -0.57
CA TYR A 18 -19.69 -3.04 -1.76
C TYR A 18 -19.48 -4.55 -1.53
N PHE A 19 -18.37 -4.97 -0.91
CA PHE A 19 -18.15 -6.38 -0.59
C PHE A 19 -19.15 -6.90 0.45
N VAL A 20 -19.50 -6.11 1.47
CA VAL A 20 -20.58 -6.45 2.41
C VAL A 20 -21.91 -6.59 1.66
N TYR A 21 -22.22 -5.70 0.72
CA TYR A 21 -23.45 -5.74 -0.06
C TYR A 21 -23.57 -6.99 -0.95
N ILE A 22 -22.48 -7.40 -1.62
CA ILE A 22 -22.44 -8.65 -2.41
C ILE A 22 -22.69 -9.85 -1.50
N LYS A 23 -22.07 -9.86 -0.33
CA LYS A 23 -22.05 -11.00 0.58
C LYS A 23 -23.12 -10.93 1.67
N ARG A 24 -24.06 -10.00 1.55
CA ARG A 24 -25.12 -9.73 2.54
C ARG A 24 -25.93 -10.97 2.92
N ARG A 25 -26.19 -11.87 1.96
CA ARG A 25 -26.94 -13.10 2.22
C ARG A 25 -26.18 -14.00 3.19
N GLU A 26 -24.89 -14.22 2.94
CA GLU A 26 -24.02 -15.04 3.81
C GLU A 26 -23.82 -14.37 5.18
N ILE A 27 -23.60 -13.05 5.20
CA ILE A 27 -23.33 -12.29 6.42
C ILE A 27 -24.54 -12.21 7.34
N PHE A 28 -25.74 -11.98 6.79
CA PHE A 28 -26.96 -11.77 7.58
C PHE A 28 -27.81 -13.05 7.77
N GLN A 29 -27.33 -14.20 7.30
CA GLN A 29 -28.05 -15.48 7.44
C GLN A 29 -28.05 -16.02 8.87
N ASN A 30 -26.94 -15.85 9.61
CA ASN A 30 -26.75 -16.42 10.95
C ASN A 30 -26.45 -15.32 11.98
N VAL A 31 -27.34 -14.32 12.07
CA VAL A 31 -27.17 -13.22 13.03
C VAL A 31 -27.40 -13.75 14.45
N VAL A 32 -26.31 -13.89 15.20
CA VAL A 32 -26.33 -14.20 16.63
C VAL A 32 -25.80 -13.00 17.40
N TYR A 33 -26.71 -12.25 18.02
CA TYR A 33 -26.37 -11.03 18.76
C TYR A 33 -25.26 -11.31 19.79
N SER A 34 -24.17 -10.54 19.71
CA SER A 34 -22.99 -10.68 20.57
C SER A 34 -22.80 -9.42 21.40
N PHE A 35 -23.71 -9.18 22.36
CA PHE A 35 -23.79 -7.93 23.11
C PHE A 35 -22.48 -7.58 23.84
N ASN A 36 -21.91 -8.57 24.55
CA ASN A 36 -20.67 -8.36 25.32
C ASN A 36 -19.49 -8.01 24.41
N ALA A 37 -19.31 -8.74 23.30
CA ALA A 37 -18.20 -8.51 22.38
C ALA A 37 -18.33 -7.16 21.65
N GLY A 38 -19.54 -6.80 21.23
CA GLY A 38 -19.83 -5.51 20.59
C GLY A 38 -19.58 -4.33 21.51
N ILE A 39 -20.07 -4.39 22.76
CA ILE A 39 -19.86 -3.33 23.76
C ILE A 39 -18.39 -3.19 24.12
N VAL A 40 -17.68 -4.29 24.35
CA VAL A 40 -16.24 -4.23 24.66
C VAL A 40 -15.48 -3.53 23.53
N MET A 41 -15.74 -3.89 22.26
CA MET A 41 -15.09 -3.22 21.13
C MET A 41 -15.50 -1.75 20.98
N LEU A 42 -16.77 -1.40 21.22
CA LEU A 42 -17.23 -0.01 21.20
C LEU A 42 -16.56 0.84 22.29
N ILE A 43 -16.47 0.31 23.51
CA ILE A 43 -15.78 0.97 24.62
C ILE A 43 -14.30 1.12 24.29
N CYS A 44 -13.63 0.07 23.79
CA CYS A 44 -12.23 0.15 23.38
C CYS A 44 -12.02 1.21 22.28
N GLY A 45 -12.84 1.23 21.24
CA GLY A 45 -12.77 2.23 20.16
C GLY A 45 -12.97 3.65 20.68
N SER A 46 -13.97 3.85 21.54
CA SER A 46 -14.28 5.15 22.14
C SER A 46 -13.17 5.62 23.09
N LEU A 47 -12.60 4.73 23.90
CA LEU A 47 -11.47 5.05 24.77
C LEU A 47 -10.24 5.43 23.95
N LEU A 48 -9.94 4.69 22.88
CA LEU A 48 -8.84 5.04 21.98
C LEU A 48 -9.04 6.40 21.31
N TYR A 49 -10.28 6.75 20.94
CA TYR A 49 -10.62 8.06 20.40
C TYR A 49 -10.39 9.18 21.42
N LEU A 50 -10.84 8.99 22.67
CA LEU A 50 -10.61 9.95 23.77
C LEU A 50 -9.12 10.11 24.09
N ILE A 51 -8.37 9.00 24.09
CA ILE A 51 -6.91 9.03 24.24
C ILE A 51 -6.27 9.81 23.08
N GLY A 52 -6.75 9.60 21.85
CA GLY A 52 -6.27 10.34 20.67
C GLY A 52 -6.47 11.84 20.80
N ILE A 53 -7.66 12.29 21.24
CA ILE A 53 -7.96 13.70 21.48
C ILE A 53 -7.04 14.27 22.58
N SER A 54 -6.90 13.57 23.70
CA SER A 54 -6.07 14.05 24.83
C SER A 54 -4.58 14.10 24.52
N GLN A 55 -4.10 13.24 23.62
CA GLN A 55 -2.70 13.20 23.17
C GLN A 55 -2.43 13.96 21.87
N GLY A 56 -3.44 14.62 21.28
CA GLY A 56 -3.34 15.26 19.96
C GLY A 56 -2.22 16.31 19.85
N VAL A 57 -1.82 16.93 20.96
CA VAL A 57 -0.71 17.91 21.00
C VAL A 57 0.68 17.25 21.00
N ARG A 58 0.78 15.97 21.40
CA ARG A 58 2.06 15.24 21.56
C ARG A 58 2.40 14.35 20.36
N LEU A 59 1.42 13.99 19.55
CA LEU A 59 1.59 13.10 18.41
C LEU A 59 1.96 13.88 17.15
N THR A 60 2.74 13.26 16.26
CA THR A 60 2.91 13.80 14.91
C THR A 60 1.55 13.79 14.19
N GLN A 61 1.35 14.68 13.21
CA GLN A 61 0.09 14.75 12.46
C GLN A 61 -0.32 13.40 11.86
N ASN A 62 0.64 12.62 11.35
CA ASN A 62 0.37 11.30 10.78
C ASN A 62 -0.04 10.28 11.87
N ASP A 63 0.65 10.26 13.01
CA ASP A 63 0.33 9.30 14.08
C ASP A 63 -1.02 9.64 14.74
N TYR A 64 -1.36 10.92 14.85
CA TYR A 64 -2.68 11.37 15.27
C TYR A 64 -3.77 10.89 14.30
N LEU A 65 -3.62 11.12 13.00
CA LEU A 65 -4.57 10.64 12.00
C LEU A 65 -4.70 9.11 12.01
N SER A 66 -3.57 8.40 12.12
CA SER A 66 -3.53 6.94 12.26
C SER A 66 -4.39 6.46 13.43
N LEU A 67 -4.22 7.06 14.61
CA LEU A 67 -4.95 6.69 15.83
C LEU A 67 -6.44 7.03 15.74
N MET A 68 -6.79 8.19 15.18
CA MET A 68 -8.18 8.62 15.02
C MET A 68 -8.94 7.76 13.99
N THR A 69 -8.30 7.41 12.88
CA THR A 69 -8.90 6.49 11.91
C THR A 69 -9.00 5.07 12.47
N PHE A 70 -7.98 4.58 13.18
CA PHE A 70 -8.03 3.27 13.83
C PHE A 70 -9.16 3.17 14.84
N SER A 71 -9.30 4.15 15.73
CA SER A 71 -10.38 4.19 16.72
C SER A 71 -11.77 4.23 16.07
N THR A 72 -11.91 4.97 14.96
CA THR A 72 -13.16 5.00 14.17
C THR A 72 -13.48 3.63 13.57
N VAL A 73 -12.52 2.97 12.94
CA VAL A 73 -12.70 1.63 12.36
C VAL A 73 -13.07 0.60 13.44
N ILE A 74 -12.40 0.63 14.60
CA ILE A 74 -12.74 -0.26 15.73
C ILE A 74 -14.15 0.02 16.26
N THR A 75 -14.56 1.28 16.35
CA THR A 75 -15.91 1.66 16.79
C THR A 75 -16.96 1.17 15.79
N TRP A 76 -16.74 1.33 14.48
CA TRP A 76 -17.64 0.80 13.45
C TRP A 76 -17.74 -0.73 13.49
N LEU A 77 -16.61 -1.41 13.69
CA LEU A 77 -16.59 -2.87 13.87
C LEU A 77 -17.35 -3.30 15.13
N GLY A 78 -17.17 -2.60 16.26
CA GLY A 78 -17.89 -2.86 17.49
C GLY A 78 -19.40 -2.68 17.33
N GLY A 79 -19.82 -1.61 16.66
CA GLY A 79 -21.24 -1.39 16.31
C GLY A 79 -21.78 -2.50 15.42
N PHE A 80 -21.03 -2.92 14.41
CA PHE A 80 -21.44 -4.03 13.54
C PHE A 80 -21.59 -5.34 14.33
N ILE A 81 -20.64 -5.67 15.21
CA ILE A 81 -20.70 -6.89 16.05
C ILE A 81 -21.84 -6.82 17.06
N LEU A 82 -22.16 -5.63 17.58
CA LEU A 82 -23.28 -5.43 18.48
C LEU A 82 -24.61 -5.80 17.83
N PHE A 83 -24.85 -5.32 16.59
CA PHE A 83 -26.11 -5.54 15.88
C PHE A 83 -26.19 -6.85 15.12
N TYR A 84 -25.06 -7.35 14.60
CA TYR A 84 -25.05 -8.50 13.69
C TYR A 84 -24.29 -9.72 14.24
N GLY A 85 -23.59 -9.59 15.37
CA GLY A 85 -22.86 -10.68 15.99
C GLY A 85 -21.45 -10.88 15.44
N ILE A 86 -20.60 -11.55 16.24
CA ILE A 86 -19.21 -11.83 15.86
C ILE A 86 -19.11 -12.90 14.76
N GLU A 87 -20.07 -13.83 14.72
CA GLU A 87 -20.11 -14.89 13.71
C GLU A 87 -20.34 -14.33 12.30
N SER A 88 -21.08 -13.22 12.17
CA SER A 88 -21.27 -12.51 10.90
C SER A 88 -19.96 -11.93 10.36
N VAL A 89 -19.08 -11.45 11.25
CA VAL A 89 -17.74 -10.97 10.89
C VAL A 89 -16.82 -12.14 10.52
N LYS A 90 -16.85 -13.23 11.28
CA LYS A 90 -16.02 -14.42 10.99
C LYS A 90 -16.39 -15.09 9.68
N THR A 91 -17.69 -15.15 9.36
CA THR A 91 -18.20 -15.72 8.11
C THR A 91 -17.65 -14.99 6.90
N ASN A 92 -17.40 -13.68 7.02
CA ASN A 92 -16.77 -12.92 5.95
C ASN A 92 -15.82 -11.85 6.48
N LEU A 93 -14.59 -12.27 6.77
CA LEU A 93 -13.59 -11.41 7.38
C LEU A 93 -13.00 -10.36 6.41
N PHE A 94 -13.07 -10.59 5.10
CA PHE A 94 -12.37 -9.76 4.11
C PHE A 94 -12.81 -8.29 4.09
N PRO A 95 -14.10 -7.92 4.00
CA PRO A 95 -14.53 -6.51 4.01
C PRO A 95 -14.06 -5.77 5.26
N PHE A 96 -14.06 -6.44 6.40
CA PHE A 96 -13.67 -5.87 7.69
C PHE A 96 -12.16 -5.69 7.82
N LEU A 97 -11.37 -6.65 7.33
CA LEU A 97 -9.91 -6.48 7.23
C LEU A 97 -9.55 -5.42 6.19
N PHE A 98 -10.32 -5.32 5.11
CA PHE A 98 -10.08 -4.34 4.07
C PHE A 98 -10.27 -2.89 4.58
N LEU A 99 -11.20 -2.67 5.52
CA LEU A 99 -11.34 -1.40 6.23
C LEU A 99 -10.07 -0.98 6.97
N LEU A 100 -9.20 -1.90 7.39
CA LEU A 100 -7.95 -1.53 8.06
C LEU A 100 -6.98 -0.79 7.13
N PHE A 101 -7.09 -0.96 5.80
CA PHE A 101 -6.30 -0.16 4.86
C PHE A 101 -6.71 1.33 4.86
N MET A 102 -7.84 1.68 5.47
CA MET A 102 -8.24 3.07 5.70
C MET A 102 -7.29 3.76 6.68
N ILE A 103 -6.65 3.00 7.57
CA ILE A 103 -5.82 3.54 8.65
C ILE A 103 -4.50 4.03 8.04
N PRO A 104 -4.16 5.32 8.19
CA PRO A 104 -2.83 5.81 7.83
C PRO A 104 -1.75 4.96 8.52
N ILE A 105 -0.68 4.65 7.79
CA ILE A 105 0.42 3.87 8.34
C ILE A 105 1.22 4.79 9.29
N PRO A 106 1.48 4.37 10.55
CA PRO A 106 2.26 5.17 11.51
C PRO A 106 3.62 5.58 10.94
N GLY A 107 4.09 6.78 11.29
CA GLY A 107 5.30 7.37 10.70
C GLY A 107 6.55 6.48 10.84
N LEU A 108 6.69 5.83 12.00
CA LEU A 108 7.77 4.89 12.30
C LEU A 108 7.81 3.68 11.33
N ILE A 109 6.64 3.18 10.94
CA ILE A 109 6.53 2.05 10.00
C ILE A 109 6.78 2.54 8.58
N VAL A 110 6.19 3.68 8.21
CA VAL A 110 6.41 4.30 6.89
C VAL A 110 7.89 4.52 6.64
N GLY A 111 8.63 5.09 7.60
CA GLY A 111 10.07 5.31 7.48
C GLY A 111 10.84 4.02 7.20
N LYS A 112 10.56 2.95 7.95
CA LYS A 112 11.21 1.63 7.72
C LYS A 112 10.93 1.07 6.33
N VAL A 113 9.68 1.18 5.87
CA VAL A 113 9.31 0.69 4.53
C VAL A 113 9.95 1.55 3.44
N ILE A 114 10.01 2.87 3.62
CA ILE A 114 10.72 3.78 2.70
C ILE A 114 12.18 3.37 2.59
N THR A 115 12.89 3.21 3.72
CA THR A 115 14.30 2.79 3.71
C THR A 115 14.48 1.42 3.05
N PHE A 116 13.61 0.44 3.34
CA PHE A 116 13.67 -0.86 2.71
C PHE A 116 13.51 -0.78 1.17
N LEU A 117 12.51 -0.05 0.69
CA LEU A 117 12.28 0.16 -0.74
C LEU A 117 13.43 0.94 -1.38
N GLN A 118 13.98 1.93 -0.69
CA GLN A 118 15.10 2.75 -1.15
C GLN A 118 16.37 1.91 -1.33
N ILE A 119 16.73 1.08 -0.33
CA ILE A 119 17.86 0.14 -0.42
C ILE A 119 17.68 -0.81 -1.60
N GLY A 120 16.54 -1.50 -1.66
CA GLY A 120 16.28 -2.46 -2.74
C GLY A 120 16.31 -1.81 -4.13
N SER A 121 15.71 -0.63 -4.27
CA SER A 121 15.69 0.11 -5.53
C SER A 121 17.08 0.57 -5.93
N THR A 122 17.91 0.98 -4.98
CA THR A 122 19.30 1.41 -5.23
C THR A 122 20.14 0.24 -5.74
N GLU A 123 20.02 -0.94 -5.15
CA GLU A 123 20.70 -2.15 -5.65
C GLU A 123 20.31 -2.48 -7.09
N VAL A 124 19.00 -2.49 -7.38
CA VAL A 124 18.53 -2.77 -8.74
C VAL A 124 18.98 -1.69 -9.73
N THR A 125 18.94 -0.42 -9.34
CA THR A 125 19.42 0.69 -10.17
C THR A 125 20.90 0.54 -10.50
N TYR A 126 21.72 0.17 -9.50
CA TYR A 126 23.15 -0.06 -9.69
C TYR A 126 23.42 -1.17 -10.71
N VAL A 127 22.69 -2.28 -10.63
CA VAL A 127 22.77 -3.35 -11.63
C VAL A 127 22.38 -2.84 -13.01
N PHE A 128 21.31 -2.07 -13.12
CA PHE A 128 20.88 -1.52 -14.41
C PHE A 128 21.89 -0.56 -15.02
N PHE A 129 22.51 0.33 -14.25
CA PHE A 129 23.57 1.19 -14.80
C PHE A 129 24.79 0.40 -15.24
N LYS A 130 25.16 -0.69 -14.53
CA LYS A 130 26.22 -1.58 -15.02
C LYS A 130 25.87 -2.20 -16.37
N LEU A 131 24.60 -2.56 -16.58
CA LEU A 131 24.14 -3.10 -17.87
C LEU A 131 24.16 -2.04 -18.98
N THR A 132 24.02 -0.75 -18.67
CA THR A 132 24.13 0.30 -19.70
C THR A 132 25.56 0.63 -20.09
N GLY A 133 26.56 0.16 -19.34
CA GLY A 133 27.98 0.38 -19.60
C GLY A 133 28.49 1.78 -19.26
N ILE A 134 27.66 2.60 -18.61
CA ILE A 134 28.06 3.97 -18.23
C ILE A 134 28.99 3.90 -17.02
N PRO A 135 30.15 4.60 -17.05
CA PRO A 135 31.04 4.66 -15.91
C PRO A 135 30.32 5.33 -14.74
N LEU A 136 30.29 4.66 -13.60
CA LEU A 136 29.59 5.14 -12.42
C LEU A 136 30.39 4.82 -11.16
N LEU A 137 30.35 5.73 -10.19
CA LEU A 137 30.79 5.49 -8.84
C LEU A 137 29.57 5.51 -7.91
N ARG A 138 29.43 4.49 -7.06
CA ARG A 138 28.35 4.41 -6.08
C ARG A 138 28.90 4.76 -4.70
N ASP A 139 28.30 5.74 -4.05
CA ASP A 139 28.53 6.08 -2.65
C ASP A 139 27.19 6.02 -1.88
N GLY A 140 26.92 4.90 -1.24
CA GLY A 140 25.65 4.65 -0.56
C GLY A 140 24.43 4.75 -1.49
N PHE A 141 23.62 5.79 -1.28
CA PHE A 141 22.43 6.15 -2.07
C PHE A 141 22.70 7.15 -3.19
N ILE A 142 23.96 7.58 -3.36
CA ILE A 142 24.36 8.54 -4.38
C ILE A 142 25.09 7.81 -5.51
N PHE A 143 24.68 8.08 -6.74
CA PHE A 143 25.37 7.66 -7.96
C PHE A 143 26.07 8.85 -8.59
N HIS A 144 27.39 8.77 -8.75
CA HIS A 144 28.16 9.74 -9.49
C HIS A 144 28.35 9.25 -10.92
N LEU A 145 27.79 10.00 -11.86
CA LEU A 145 27.91 9.80 -13.30
C LEU A 145 28.77 10.92 -13.91
N PRO A 146 29.21 10.81 -15.17
CA PRO A 146 29.95 11.88 -15.82
C PRO A 146 29.12 13.17 -15.87
N GLY A 147 29.58 14.20 -15.15
CA GLY A 147 28.95 15.52 -15.13
C GLY A 147 27.76 15.70 -14.20
N ILE A 148 27.27 14.65 -13.52
CA ILE A 148 26.12 14.75 -12.61
C ILE A 148 26.17 13.74 -11.47
N SER A 149 25.66 14.12 -10.30
CA SER A 149 25.44 13.22 -9.17
C SER A 149 23.96 13.10 -8.87
N ILE A 150 23.49 11.87 -8.68
CA ILE A 150 22.08 11.56 -8.51
C ILE A 150 21.88 10.84 -7.19
N GLU A 151 21.14 11.47 -6.28
CA GLU A 151 20.77 10.88 -5.01
C GLU A 151 19.43 10.15 -5.14
N VAL A 152 19.39 8.89 -4.68
CA VAL A 152 18.13 8.17 -4.48
C VAL A 152 17.51 8.65 -3.16
N ALA A 153 16.86 9.81 -3.19
CA ALA A 153 16.20 10.39 -2.02
C ALA A 153 14.99 9.54 -1.55
N GLU A 154 14.56 9.72 -0.30
CA GLU A 154 13.39 9.02 0.27
C GLU A 154 12.10 9.21 -0.55
N GLN A 155 11.97 10.38 -1.17
CA GLN A 155 10.84 10.73 -2.04
C GLN A 155 10.78 9.84 -3.31
N CYS A 156 11.92 9.27 -3.70
CA CYS A 156 12.05 8.33 -4.81
C CYS A 156 11.76 6.88 -4.41
N SER A 157 11.46 6.57 -3.15
CA SER A 157 11.15 5.20 -2.68
C SER A 157 9.95 4.54 -3.39
N GLY A 158 9.07 5.35 -4.00
CA GLY A 158 7.88 4.83 -4.67
C GLY A 158 6.83 4.26 -3.72
N ILE A 159 6.88 4.62 -2.42
CA ILE A 159 5.97 4.14 -1.38
C ILE A 159 4.49 4.32 -1.75
N ARG A 160 4.12 5.47 -2.34
CA ARG A 160 2.74 5.76 -2.76
C ARG A 160 2.21 4.74 -3.75
N SER A 161 2.95 4.51 -4.83
CA SER A 161 2.59 3.51 -5.83
C SER A 161 2.64 2.09 -5.28
N SER A 162 3.49 1.83 -4.28
CA SER A 162 3.60 0.52 -3.64
C SER A 162 2.37 0.20 -2.80
N ILE A 163 1.86 1.16 -2.03
CA ILE A 163 0.60 1.03 -1.28
C ILE A 163 -0.58 0.84 -2.24
N ALA A 164 -0.65 1.65 -3.31
CA ALA A 164 -1.71 1.50 -4.32
C ALA A 164 -1.68 0.12 -5.00
N LEU A 165 -0.49 -0.40 -5.33
CA LEU A 165 -0.32 -1.76 -5.86
C LEU A 165 -0.71 -2.83 -4.83
N LEU A 166 -0.37 -2.63 -3.56
CA LEU A 166 -0.77 -3.52 -2.46
C LEU A 166 -2.28 -3.67 -2.35
N ILE A 167 -2.98 -2.54 -2.28
CA ILE A 167 -4.45 -2.52 -2.23
C ILE A 167 -5.03 -3.20 -3.48
N THR A 168 -4.52 -2.84 -4.66
CA THR A 168 -4.97 -3.41 -5.94
C THR A 168 -4.76 -4.93 -5.99
N SER A 169 -3.62 -5.42 -5.52
CA SER A 169 -3.27 -6.84 -5.49
C SER A 169 -4.18 -7.62 -4.54
N ILE A 170 -4.44 -7.10 -3.34
CA ILE A 170 -5.32 -7.74 -2.37
C ILE A 170 -6.76 -7.80 -2.90
N MET A 171 -7.25 -6.70 -3.50
CA MET A 171 -8.56 -6.67 -4.15
C MET A 171 -8.64 -7.67 -5.31
N ALA A 172 -7.65 -7.67 -6.20
CA ALA A 172 -7.62 -8.56 -7.35
C ALA A 172 -7.53 -10.03 -6.92
N GLY A 173 -6.69 -10.34 -5.93
CA GLY A 173 -6.57 -11.67 -5.35
C GLY A 173 -7.90 -12.14 -4.76
N GLN A 174 -8.62 -11.28 -4.05
CA GLN A 174 -9.94 -11.65 -3.50
C GLN A 174 -11.00 -11.88 -4.57
N LEU A 175 -10.99 -11.10 -5.66
CA LEU A 175 -11.98 -11.19 -6.74
C LEU A 175 -11.72 -12.35 -7.70
N PHE A 176 -10.45 -12.65 -7.99
CA PHE A 176 -10.08 -13.54 -9.10
C PHE A 176 -9.42 -14.86 -8.68
N LEU A 177 -8.90 -14.97 -7.45
CA LEU A 177 -8.26 -16.19 -6.93
C LEU A 177 -9.10 -16.86 -5.85
N ARG A 178 -9.10 -18.19 -5.85
CA ARG A 178 -9.80 -19.01 -4.85
C ARG A 178 -8.88 -19.40 -3.69
N SER A 179 -7.62 -19.74 -3.98
CA SER A 179 -6.68 -20.22 -2.97
C SER A 179 -6.10 -19.09 -2.13
N VAL A 180 -5.95 -19.32 -0.83
CA VAL A 180 -5.29 -18.38 0.09
C VAL A 180 -3.80 -18.24 -0.29
N SER A 181 -3.15 -19.35 -0.65
CA SER A 181 -1.76 -19.34 -1.11
C SER A 181 -1.55 -18.47 -2.34
N GLY A 182 -2.44 -18.55 -3.34
CA GLY A 182 -2.38 -17.69 -4.53
C GLY A 182 -2.51 -16.21 -4.18
N LYS A 183 -3.42 -15.87 -3.25
CA LYS A 183 -3.58 -14.48 -2.75
C LYS A 183 -2.32 -13.98 -2.04
N ILE A 184 -1.69 -14.81 -1.21
CA ILE A 184 -0.45 -14.46 -0.51
C ILE A 184 0.70 -14.28 -1.51
N VAL A 185 0.86 -15.20 -2.47
CA VAL A 185 1.91 -15.08 -3.50
C VAL A 185 1.72 -13.81 -4.33
N LEU A 186 0.49 -13.50 -4.71
CA LEU A 186 0.19 -12.25 -5.44
C LEU A 186 0.51 -11.01 -4.59
N ALA A 187 0.16 -11.01 -3.31
CA ALA A 187 0.48 -9.91 -2.40
C ALA A 187 2.01 -9.74 -2.22
N LEU A 188 2.73 -10.83 -2.03
CA LEU A 188 4.19 -10.82 -1.86
C LEU A 188 4.93 -10.42 -3.15
N SER A 189 4.37 -10.72 -4.32
CA SER A 189 4.96 -10.34 -5.61
C SER A 189 5.14 -8.83 -5.81
N ILE A 190 4.43 -8.03 -5.01
CA ILE A 190 4.50 -6.57 -5.09
C ILE A 190 5.86 -6.06 -4.68
N ILE A 191 6.50 -6.69 -3.68
CA ILE A 191 7.81 -6.27 -3.19
C ILE A 191 8.86 -6.27 -4.32
N PRO A 192 9.10 -7.38 -5.05
CA PRO A 192 10.04 -7.36 -6.16
C PRO A 192 9.56 -6.47 -7.31
N ILE A 193 8.25 -6.39 -7.59
CA ILE A 193 7.71 -5.52 -8.65
C ILE A 193 8.01 -4.05 -8.36
N THR A 194 7.78 -3.58 -7.13
CA THR A 194 7.95 -2.17 -6.77
C THR A 194 9.42 -1.78 -6.77
N ILE A 195 10.28 -2.63 -6.21
CA ILE A 195 11.74 -2.45 -6.23
C ILE A 195 12.26 -2.40 -7.68
N PHE A 196 11.86 -3.37 -8.51
CA PHE A 196 12.29 -3.44 -9.91
C PHE A 196 11.83 -2.21 -10.71
N LYS A 197 10.53 -1.91 -10.65
CA LYS A 197 9.91 -0.75 -11.30
C LYS A 197 10.63 0.53 -10.88
N ASN A 198 10.89 0.69 -9.58
CA ASN A 198 11.48 1.91 -9.07
C ASN A 198 12.94 2.04 -9.48
N GLY A 199 13.70 0.95 -9.51
CA GLY A 199 15.05 0.95 -10.08
C GLY A 199 15.07 1.36 -11.56
N LEU A 200 14.11 0.85 -12.34
CA LEU A 200 13.96 1.23 -13.75
C LEU A 200 13.61 2.72 -13.90
N ARG A 201 12.75 3.25 -13.02
CA ARG A 201 12.40 4.67 -12.98
C ARG A 201 13.62 5.54 -12.69
N ILE A 202 14.39 5.20 -11.65
CA ILE A 202 15.59 5.96 -11.26
C ILE A 202 16.59 5.95 -12.42
N LEU A 203 16.86 4.78 -13.02
CA LEU A 203 17.71 4.66 -14.20
C LEU A 203 17.23 5.58 -15.33
N THR A 204 15.94 5.47 -15.71
CA THR A 204 15.39 6.23 -16.83
C THR A 204 15.51 7.73 -16.62
N LEU A 205 15.15 8.22 -15.43
CA LEU A 205 15.27 9.64 -15.07
C LEU A 205 16.73 10.09 -15.07
N SER A 206 17.63 9.24 -14.61
CA SER A 206 19.07 9.53 -14.58
C SER A 206 19.67 9.65 -15.98
N LEU A 207 19.33 8.70 -16.87
CA LEU A 207 19.77 8.74 -18.26
C LEU A 207 19.20 9.96 -19.00
N LEU A 208 17.94 10.31 -18.75
CA LEU A 208 17.36 11.55 -19.29
C LEU A 208 18.08 12.79 -18.75
N GLY A 209 18.45 12.81 -17.46
CA GLY A 209 19.24 13.89 -16.88
C GLY A 209 20.63 14.04 -17.52
N VAL A 210 21.31 12.92 -17.79
CA VAL A 210 22.66 12.91 -18.38
C VAL A 210 22.64 13.29 -19.86
N TYR A 211 21.71 12.72 -20.65
CA TYR A 211 21.76 12.82 -22.11
C TYR A 211 20.81 13.87 -22.72
N VAL A 212 19.80 14.32 -21.98
CA VAL A 212 18.79 15.26 -22.51
C VAL A 212 18.90 16.61 -21.82
N ASP A 213 18.59 16.68 -20.53
CA ASP A 213 18.69 17.91 -19.73
C ASP A 213 18.63 17.58 -18.24
N GLU A 214 19.60 18.07 -17.47
CA GLU A 214 19.65 17.94 -16.01
C GLU A 214 18.39 18.50 -15.32
N ARG A 215 17.76 19.53 -15.91
CA ARG A 215 16.52 20.14 -15.39
C ARG A 215 15.37 19.13 -15.31
N ILE A 216 15.42 18.01 -16.03
CA ILE A 216 14.41 16.96 -15.95
C ILE A 216 14.30 16.41 -14.52
N LEU A 217 15.41 16.35 -13.79
CA LEU A 217 15.47 15.88 -12.39
C LEU A 217 14.79 16.84 -11.41
N SER A 218 14.75 18.14 -11.72
CA SER A 218 14.07 19.16 -10.91
C SER A 218 12.67 19.53 -11.43
N SER A 219 12.30 19.06 -12.63
CA SER A 219 11.04 19.38 -13.30
C SER A 219 9.82 18.58 -12.76
N GLU A 220 8.62 19.02 -13.13
CA GLU A 220 7.36 18.31 -12.86
C GLU A 220 7.30 16.88 -13.45
N LEU A 221 8.15 16.56 -14.44
CA LEU A 221 8.32 15.18 -14.95
C LEU A 221 8.88 14.24 -13.87
N HIS A 222 9.70 14.74 -12.94
CA HIS A 222 10.19 13.94 -11.82
C HIS A 222 9.05 13.55 -10.86
N LYS A 223 8.09 14.46 -10.63
CA LYS A 223 6.91 14.24 -9.76
C LYS A 223 5.82 13.39 -10.43
N LYS A 224 5.47 13.68 -11.70
CA LYS A 224 4.41 13.00 -12.46
C LYS A 224 4.88 11.76 -13.23
N GLY A 225 6.19 11.60 -13.40
CA GLY A 225 6.80 10.47 -14.11
C GLY A 225 6.51 9.11 -13.50
N GLY A 226 5.92 9.03 -12.30
CA GLY A 226 5.51 7.78 -11.68
C GLY A 226 4.37 7.04 -12.39
N ILE A 227 3.54 7.73 -13.18
CA ILE A 227 2.32 7.17 -13.82
C ILE A 227 2.66 6.07 -14.85
N PRO A 228 3.54 6.28 -15.86
CA PRO A 228 3.91 5.23 -16.81
C PRO A 228 4.45 3.97 -16.12
N PHE A 229 5.33 4.16 -15.13
CA PHE A 229 5.88 3.03 -14.39
C PHE A 229 4.81 2.34 -13.54
N PHE A 230 3.76 3.04 -13.08
CA PHE A 230 2.65 2.40 -12.37
C PHE A 230 1.85 1.46 -13.29
N PHE A 231 1.56 1.88 -14.53
CA PHE A 231 0.95 0.99 -15.53
C PHE A 231 1.83 -0.22 -15.82
N PHE A 232 3.15 -0.03 -15.91
CA PHE A 232 4.09 -1.14 -16.05
C PHE A 232 3.95 -2.15 -14.89
N SER A 233 3.90 -1.69 -13.63
CA SER A 233 3.65 -2.59 -12.50
C SER A 233 2.29 -3.28 -12.54
N LEU A 234 1.24 -2.62 -13.03
CA LEU A 234 -0.08 -3.25 -13.19
C LEU A 234 -0.05 -4.38 -14.22
N ILE A 235 0.70 -4.22 -15.31
CA ILE A 235 0.88 -5.27 -16.32
C ILE A 235 1.60 -6.48 -15.70
N PHE A 236 2.67 -6.25 -14.92
CA PHE A 236 3.38 -7.32 -14.22
C PHE A 236 2.48 -8.03 -13.22
N LEU A 237 1.78 -7.27 -12.37
CA LEU A 237 0.84 -7.82 -11.39
C LEU A 237 -0.28 -8.62 -12.07
N GLY A 238 -0.85 -8.08 -13.16
CA GLY A 238 -1.88 -8.74 -13.95
C GLY A 238 -1.39 -10.04 -14.61
N SER A 239 -0.14 -10.06 -15.05
CA SER A 239 0.50 -11.26 -15.61
C SER A 239 0.66 -12.36 -14.57
N ILE A 240 1.14 -12.02 -13.36
CA ILE A 240 1.25 -12.95 -12.23
C ILE A 240 -0.13 -13.45 -11.82
N LEU A 241 -1.10 -12.56 -11.71
CA LEU A 241 -2.49 -12.92 -11.40
C LEU A 241 -3.05 -13.90 -12.43
N TRP A 242 -2.82 -13.66 -13.72
CA TRP A 242 -3.27 -14.53 -14.79
C TRP A 242 -2.63 -15.92 -14.71
N LEU A 243 -1.33 -15.99 -14.43
CA LEU A 243 -0.61 -17.24 -14.22
C LEU A 243 -1.15 -18.01 -13.01
N LEU A 244 -1.31 -17.36 -11.85
CA LEU A 244 -1.86 -17.97 -10.65
C LEU A 244 -3.28 -18.50 -10.87
N ARG A 245 -4.12 -17.70 -11.52
CA ARG A 245 -5.50 -18.09 -11.86
C ARG A 245 -5.54 -19.28 -12.81
N ARG A 246 -4.59 -19.37 -13.75
CA ARG A 246 -4.48 -20.52 -14.67
C ARG A 246 -4.04 -21.78 -13.92
N SER A 247 -3.14 -21.64 -12.94
CA SER A 247 -2.69 -22.75 -12.10
C SER A 247 -3.81 -23.31 -11.22
N GLU A 248 -4.70 -22.47 -10.69
CA GLU A 248 -5.86 -22.93 -9.90
C GLU A 248 -6.95 -23.65 -10.74
N LYS A 249 -6.97 -23.41 -12.06
CA LYS A 249 -7.91 -24.07 -12.97
C LYS A 249 -7.44 -25.45 -13.43
N LYS A 250 -6.17 -25.80 -13.19
CA LYS A 250 -5.69 -27.14 -13.49
C LYS A 250 -6.19 -28.07 -12.37
N PRO A 251 -6.90 -29.16 -12.72
CA PRO A 251 -7.47 -30.11 -11.75
C PRO A 251 -6.38 -30.85 -10.99
#